data_AF-G7H7G2-F1
#
_entry.id   AF-G7H7G2-F1
#
_cell.length_a   1.000
_cell.length_b   1.000
_cell.length_c   1.000
_cell.angle_alpha   90.00
_cell.angle_beta   90.00
_cell.angle_gamma   90.00
#
_symmetry.space_group_name_H-M   'P 1'
#
loop_
_entity.id
_entity.type
_entity.pdbx_description
1 polymer ?
#
loop_
_entity_poly.entity_id
_entity_poly.type
_entity_poly.pdbx_seq_one_letter_code
_entity_poly.pdbx_strand_id
1 'polypeptide(L)'
;MNLPTEAKVTVNGLRSGVVSEIASAPDVAKVTVRLNPSTVVGRNATVELRQDTLLGDTYVAITNPADAYSQPVERGGTLGKDRVKPPVQVEALLNSLANFVGSGSLPQLGNTFNRLTEQFPKDPAETRRASVALVGTLRALSAQSENLNTLLLSVDDIGGQLAQMEDRLRFVFSDEGSQFLDAVTVPAQIVDLLARLQGTLIPVLPAIPVFKALAALIEKVVKPLLIPGWPDYFGQASNPQAMLNILTDRLVPFLKAGPAVNVNKVAIENDVSNKQLADLMLRQLRMMGLAR
;
A
#
# COMPACT_ATOMS: atom_id res chain seq x y z
N MET A 1 16.11 20.60 4.73
CA MET A 1 15.98 19.50 5.71
C MET A 1 15.97 20.12 7.09
N ASN A 2 14.89 19.97 7.85
CA ASN A 2 14.70 20.63 9.15
C ASN A 2 14.58 19.54 10.23
N LEU A 3 15.71 19.15 10.83
CA LEU A 3 15.69 18.29 12.02
C LEU A 3 15.68 19.20 13.25
N PRO A 4 14.61 19.23 14.06
CA PRO A 4 14.59 20.01 15.28
C PRO A 4 15.31 19.28 16.42
N THR A 5 15.77 20.04 17.41
CA THR A 5 16.04 19.46 18.74
C THR A 5 14.77 18.84 19.32
N GLU A 6 14.93 17.81 20.15
CA GLU A 6 13.85 16.96 20.68
C GLU A 6 13.11 16.09 19.65
N ALA A 7 13.54 16.07 18.39
CA ALA A 7 13.03 15.10 17.42
C ALA A 7 13.15 13.66 17.94
N LYS A 8 12.13 12.83 17.65
CA LYS A 8 12.11 11.43 18.12
C LYS A 8 13.34 10.68 17.58
N VAL A 9 13.90 9.80 18.40
CA VAL A 9 14.91 8.83 17.97
C VAL A 9 14.33 7.44 18.12
N THR A 10 14.38 6.66 17.06
CA THR A 10 13.95 5.27 17.06
C THR A 10 15.15 4.35 16.90
N VAL A 11 15.12 3.21 17.59
CA VAL A 11 16.07 2.12 17.41
C VAL A 11 15.26 0.90 17.05
N ASN A 12 15.52 0.32 15.88
CA ASN A 12 14.74 -0.81 15.33
C ASN A 12 13.23 -0.52 15.28
N GLY A 13 12.85 0.72 14.96
CA GLY A 13 11.45 1.16 14.91
C GLY A 13 10.81 1.47 16.27
N LEU A 14 11.45 1.14 17.39
CA LEU A 14 10.97 1.46 18.72
C LEU A 14 11.47 2.83 19.17
N ARG A 15 10.57 3.69 19.65
CA ARG A 15 10.95 5.00 20.22
C ARG A 15 11.86 4.78 21.42
N SER A 16 13.09 5.24 21.28
CA SER A 16 14.19 4.87 22.16
C SER A 16 14.98 6.08 22.65
N GLY A 17 14.61 7.29 22.26
CA GLY A 17 15.28 8.51 22.69
C GLY A 17 14.80 9.76 21.96
N VAL A 18 15.61 10.82 22.08
CA VAL A 18 15.40 12.12 21.44
C VAL A 18 16.72 12.72 20.96
N VAL A 19 16.66 13.59 19.96
CA VAL A 19 17.79 14.43 19.56
C VAL A 19 18.03 15.48 20.65
N SER A 20 19.23 15.52 21.21
CA SER A 20 19.58 16.47 22.27
C SER A 20 20.29 17.71 21.75
N GLU A 21 21.09 17.57 20.68
CA GLU A 21 21.91 18.66 20.16
C GLU A 21 22.16 18.47 18.66
N ILE A 22 22.25 19.59 17.95
CA ILE A 22 22.64 19.62 16.53
C ILE A 22 23.70 20.71 16.40
N ALA A 23 24.91 20.32 16.02
CA ALA A 23 26.03 21.22 15.81
C ALA A 23 26.48 21.18 14.35
N SER A 24 26.80 22.34 13.78
CA SER A 24 27.35 22.42 12.44
C SER A 24 28.85 22.11 12.46
N ALA A 25 29.31 21.24 11.57
CA ALA A 25 30.72 21.01 11.29
C ALA A 25 30.99 21.29 9.79
N PRO A 26 32.25 21.46 9.35
CA PRO A 26 32.58 22.00 8.03
C PRO A 26 31.85 21.33 6.85
N ASP A 27 31.73 20.00 6.87
CA ASP A 27 31.13 19.21 5.77
C ASP A 27 29.91 18.38 6.20
N VAL A 28 29.56 18.38 7.49
CA VAL A 28 28.50 17.52 8.05
C VAL A 28 27.83 18.20 9.25
N ALA A 29 26.55 17.90 9.48
CA ALA A 29 25.92 18.20 10.75
C ALA A 29 26.23 17.08 11.75
N LYS A 30 26.72 17.44 12.94
CA LYS A 30 26.87 16.51 14.06
C LYS A 30 25.59 16.51 14.88
N VAL A 31 24.93 15.37 14.97
CA VAL A 31 23.70 15.18 15.75
C VAL A 31 24.02 14.35 16.99
N THR A 32 23.76 14.91 18.17
CA THR A 32 23.86 14.20 19.44
C THR A 32 22.47 13.67 19.79
N VAL A 33 22.38 12.38 20.09
CA VAL A 33 21.13 11.73 20.52
C VAL A 33 21.24 11.25 21.95
N ARG A 34 20.15 11.41 22.71
CA ARG A 34 20.00 10.88 24.06
C ARG A 34 19.04 9.70 24.02
N LEU A 35 19.55 8.52 24.34
CA LEU A 35 18.80 7.27 24.32
C LEU A 35 18.38 6.85 25.74
N ASN A 36 17.32 6.06 25.81
CA ASN A 36 16.89 5.40 27.04
C ASN A 36 17.99 4.44 27.54
N PRO A 37 18.15 4.25 28.86
CA PRO A 37 19.23 3.44 29.42
C PRO A 37 19.25 1.97 28.96
N SER A 38 18.09 1.41 28.60
CA SER A 38 17.93 0.03 28.14
C SER A 38 18.20 -0.15 26.65
N THR A 39 18.44 0.92 25.90
CA THR A 39 18.61 0.89 24.46
C THR A 39 20.05 0.58 24.10
N VAL A 40 20.28 -0.50 23.35
CA VAL A 40 21.59 -0.86 22.79
C VAL A 40 21.67 -0.38 21.35
N VAL A 41 22.80 0.23 20.98
CA VAL A 41 23.15 0.55 19.59
C VAL A 41 24.46 -0.16 19.26
N GLY A 42 24.47 -0.97 18.21
CA GLY A 42 25.65 -1.70 17.75
C GLY A 42 26.61 -0.79 16.98
N ARG A 43 27.91 -1.11 17.00
CA ARG A 43 28.96 -0.39 16.25
C ARG A 43 28.70 -0.33 14.74
N ASN A 44 28.04 -1.36 14.23
CA ASN A 44 27.69 -1.49 12.81
C ASN A 44 26.24 -1.04 12.52
N ALA A 45 25.59 -0.34 13.47
CA ALA A 45 24.27 0.22 13.26
C ALA A 45 24.28 1.26 12.13
N THR A 46 23.17 1.34 11.42
CA THR A 46 22.93 2.34 10.37
C THR A 46 22.00 3.42 10.90
N VAL A 47 22.24 4.68 10.54
CA VAL A 47 21.44 5.83 10.95
C VAL A 47 20.87 6.51 9.70
N GLU A 48 19.59 6.89 9.75
CA GLU A 48 18.93 7.61 8.68
C GLU A 48 17.98 8.67 9.24
N LEU A 49 17.78 9.75 8.48
CA LEU A 49 16.71 10.72 8.75
C LEU A 49 15.46 10.27 8.00
N ARG A 50 14.34 10.19 8.70
CA ARG A 50 13.06 9.73 8.14
C ARG A 50 11.96 10.74 8.39
N GLN A 51 10.97 10.70 7.50
CA GLN A 51 9.71 11.39 7.64
C GLN A 51 8.61 10.43 7.13
N ASP A 52 7.79 9.91 8.05
CA ASP A 52 6.83 8.85 7.73
C ASP A 52 5.59 9.38 7.00
N THR A 53 5.31 10.68 7.10
CA THR A 53 4.12 11.33 6.51
C THR A 53 4.48 12.69 5.91
N LEU A 54 3.73 13.15 4.90
CA LEU A 54 3.98 14.43 4.22
C LEU A 54 3.99 15.66 5.15
N LEU A 55 3.25 15.58 6.25
CA LEU A 55 3.18 16.63 7.27
C LEU A 55 3.88 16.25 8.59
N GLY A 56 4.53 15.09 8.64
CA GLY A 56 5.18 14.59 9.85
C GLY A 56 6.55 15.21 10.06
N ASP A 57 6.96 15.30 11.32
CA ASP A 57 8.29 15.79 11.66
C ASP A 57 9.39 14.81 11.24
N THR A 58 10.52 15.37 10.78
CA THR A 58 11.73 14.59 10.52
C THR A 58 12.27 14.01 11.83
N TYR A 59 12.71 12.76 11.79
CA TYR A 59 13.23 12.06 12.96
C TYR A 59 14.44 11.19 12.63
N VAL A 60 15.18 10.78 13.67
CA VAL A 60 16.34 9.90 13.52
C VAL A 60 15.90 8.45 13.70
N ALA A 61 16.20 7.62 12.72
CA ALA A 61 16.03 6.18 12.81
C ALA A 61 17.38 5.48 12.82
N ILE A 62 17.57 4.59 13.79
CA ILE A 62 18.77 3.77 13.94
C ILE A 62 18.36 2.32 13.76
N THR A 63 19.07 1.60 12.89
CA THR A 63 18.87 0.18 12.65
C THR A 63 20.10 -0.59 13.07
N ASN A 64 19.91 -1.49 14.03
CA ASN A 64 20.95 -2.38 14.51
C ASN A 64 21.06 -3.62 13.62
N PRO A 65 22.29 -4.08 13.34
CA PRO A 65 22.51 -5.43 12.83
C PRO A 65 22.24 -6.49 13.92
N ALA A 66 22.14 -7.75 13.52
CA ALA A 66 21.86 -8.87 14.44
C ALA A 66 22.91 -9.03 15.55
N ASP A 67 24.15 -8.62 15.29
CA ASP A 67 25.29 -8.68 16.21
C ASP A 67 25.40 -7.46 17.15
N ALA A 68 24.41 -6.56 17.17
CA ALA A 68 24.49 -5.29 17.91
C ALA A 68 24.80 -5.43 19.42
N TYR A 69 24.33 -6.50 20.06
CA TYR A 69 24.60 -6.78 21.47
C TYR A 69 26.03 -7.27 21.73
N SER A 70 26.69 -7.86 20.72
CA SER A 70 28.06 -8.34 20.84
C SER A 70 29.10 -7.23 20.66
N GLN A 71 28.74 -6.15 19.96
CA GLN A 71 29.62 -5.01 19.72
C GLN A 71 28.87 -3.70 19.91
N PRO A 72 28.48 -3.33 21.14
CA PRO A 72 27.78 -2.09 21.41
C PRO A 72 28.70 -0.87 21.19
N VAL A 73 28.09 0.24 20.79
CA VAL A 73 28.70 1.56 20.90
C VAL A 73 28.69 1.96 22.37
N GLU A 74 29.85 2.32 22.89
CA GLU A 74 29.97 2.82 24.27
C GLU A 74 29.24 4.16 24.44
N ARG A 75 28.89 4.49 25.68
CA ARG A 75 28.26 5.79 25.98
C ARG A 75 29.19 6.94 25.57
N GLY A 76 28.67 7.88 24.78
CA GLY A 76 29.48 8.96 24.19
C GLY A 76 30.23 8.56 22.92
N GLY A 77 30.13 7.29 22.50
CA GLY A 77 30.66 6.82 21.24
C GLY A 77 29.95 7.44 20.04
N THR A 78 30.66 7.49 18.92
CA THR A 78 30.21 8.14 17.68
C THR A 78 30.05 7.09 16.58
N LEU A 79 28.93 7.12 15.86
CA LEU A 79 28.77 6.43 14.59
C LEU A 79 29.32 7.31 13.47
N GLY A 80 30.23 6.77 12.66
CA GLY A 80 30.86 7.49 11.57
C GLY A 80 29.89 7.82 10.44
N LYS A 81 30.27 8.77 9.58
CA LYS A 81 29.46 9.20 8.42
C LYS A 81 29.15 8.06 7.44
N ASP A 82 30.01 7.04 7.39
CA ASP A 82 29.83 5.81 6.60
C ASP A 82 28.60 5.01 7.04
N ARG A 83 28.09 5.26 8.25
CA ARG A 83 26.90 4.64 8.81
C ARG A 83 25.66 5.50 8.69
N VAL A 84 25.79 6.72 8.19
CA VAL A 84 24.67 7.66 8.02
C VAL A 84 24.21 7.62 6.57
N LYS A 85 22.97 7.18 6.35
CA LYS A 85 22.36 7.21 5.02
C LYS A 85 21.77 8.59 4.74
N PRO A 86 21.94 9.10 3.51
CA PRO A 86 21.29 10.33 3.10
C PRO A 86 19.76 10.14 3.10
N PRO A 87 18.99 11.15 3.50
CA PRO A 87 17.53 11.09 3.44
C PRO A 87 17.06 10.93 1.99
N VAL A 88 16.09 10.05 1.77
CA VAL A 88 15.43 9.93 0.46
C VAL A 88 14.41 11.07 0.34
N GLN A 89 14.60 11.95 -0.64
CA GLN A 89 13.71 13.08 -0.89
C GLN A 89 12.43 12.59 -1.58
N VAL A 90 11.33 12.52 -0.81
CA VAL A 90 10.01 12.09 -1.29
C VAL A 90 9.46 13.09 -2.33
N GLU A 91 9.88 14.36 -2.25
CA GLU A 91 9.51 15.45 -3.15
C GLU A 91 10.01 15.21 -4.58
N ALA A 92 11.20 14.62 -4.76
CA ALA A 92 11.72 14.29 -6.09
C ALA A 92 10.90 13.18 -6.75
N LEU A 93 10.41 12.22 -5.96
CA LEU A 93 9.52 11.15 -6.42
C LEU A 93 8.12 11.70 -6.75
N LEU A 94 7.57 12.57 -5.90
CA LEU A 94 6.25 13.17 -6.10
C LEU A 94 6.22 14.18 -7.25
N ASN A 95 7.26 15.00 -7.42
CA ASN A 95 7.40 15.87 -8.59
C ASN A 95 7.51 15.05 -9.88
N SER A 96 8.19 13.91 -9.85
CA SER A 96 8.28 13.00 -11.00
C SER A 96 6.95 12.32 -11.31
N LEU A 97 6.17 11.94 -10.28
CA LEU A 97 4.82 11.39 -10.42
C LEU A 97 3.78 12.42 -10.88
N ALA A 98 3.86 13.66 -10.39
CA ALA A 98 2.96 14.75 -10.80
C ALA A 98 3.17 15.14 -12.27
N ASN A 99 4.43 15.20 -12.72
CA ASN A 99 4.77 15.40 -14.12
C ASN A 99 4.26 14.23 -15.01
N PHE A 100 4.19 13.02 -14.48
CA PHE A 100 3.63 11.85 -15.16
C PHE A 100 2.11 11.93 -15.36
N VAL A 101 1.36 12.33 -14.32
CA VAL A 101 -0.10 12.50 -14.40
C VAL A 101 -0.47 13.66 -15.34
N GLY A 102 0.36 14.71 -15.39
CA GLY A 102 0.13 15.87 -16.26
C GLY A 102 0.46 15.68 -17.74
N SER A 103 1.31 14.71 -18.13
CA SER A 103 1.81 14.61 -19.51
C SER A 103 1.27 13.44 -20.35
N GLY A 104 0.55 12.50 -19.74
CA GLY A 104 -0.29 11.51 -20.45
C GLY A 104 0.38 10.62 -21.50
N SER A 105 1.72 10.53 -21.54
CA SER A 105 2.42 9.82 -22.62
C SER A 105 3.39 8.76 -22.09
N LEU A 106 3.03 7.48 -22.31
CA LEU A 106 3.85 6.29 -22.04
C LEU A 106 5.32 6.39 -22.54
N PRO A 107 5.66 7.09 -23.66
CA PRO A 107 7.04 7.25 -24.11
C PRO A 107 7.94 8.07 -23.18
N GLN A 108 7.39 9.01 -22.39
CA GLN A 108 8.18 9.88 -21.51
C GLN A 108 8.62 9.20 -20.20
N LEU A 109 8.04 8.04 -19.86
CA LEU A 109 8.48 7.19 -18.76
C LEU A 109 9.93 6.71 -18.96
N GLY A 110 10.34 6.43 -20.20
CA GLY A 110 11.71 6.04 -20.51
C GLY A 110 12.73 7.15 -20.20
N ASN A 111 12.41 8.40 -20.55
CA ASN A 111 13.34 9.53 -20.43
C ASN A 111 13.43 10.11 -19.01
N THR A 112 12.35 10.07 -18.25
CA THR A 112 12.36 10.45 -16.82
C THR A 112 13.10 9.40 -16.01
N PHE A 113 12.96 8.13 -16.38
CA PHE A 113 13.63 7.06 -15.67
C PHE A 113 15.12 6.92 -16.01
N ASN A 114 15.55 7.25 -17.24
CA ASN A 114 16.99 7.36 -17.55
C ASN A 114 17.68 8.36 -16.61
N ARG A 115 17.04 9.50 -16.33
CA ARG A 115 17.52 10.49 -15.35
C ARG A 115 17.46 10.00 -13.90
N LEU A 116 16.46 9.18 -13.55
CA LEU A 116 16.44 8.50 -12.24
C LEU A 116 17.58 7.48 -12.14
N THR A 117 17.88 6.77 -13.22
CA THR A 117 18.93 5.74 -13.34
C THR A 117 20.32 6.35 -13.16
N GLU A 118 20.52 7.59 -13.63
CA GLU A 118 21.73 8.39 -13.37
C GLU A 118 21.92 8.75 -11.89
N GLN A 119 20.88 8.63 -11.05
CA GLN A 119 20.93 8.86 -9.61
C GLN A 119 21.10 7.57 -8.78
N PHE A 120 21.14 6.38 -9.41
CA PHE A 120 21.36 5.11 -8.69
C PHE A 120 22.85 4.90 -8.31
N PRO A 121 23.15 4.11 -7.27
CA PRO A 121 24.52 3.78 -6.88
C PRO A 121 25.31 3.06 -7.99
N LYS A 122 26.65 3.11 -7.90
CA LYS A 122 27.60 2.60 -8.91
C LYS A 122 27.58 1.08 -9.16
N ASP A 123 26.65 0.31 -8.57
CA ASP A 123 26.56 -1.15 -8.78
C ASP A 123 25.77 -1.49 -10.07
N PRO A 124 26.44 -1.98 -11.13
CA PRO A 124 25.78 -2.31 -12.40
C PRO A 124 24.71 -3.40 -12.28
N ALA A 125 24.81 -4.28 -11.27
CA ALA A 125 23.89 -5.39 -11.09
C ALA A 125 22.54 -4.93 -10.50
N GLU A 126 22.55 -3.91 -9.64
CA GLU A 126 21.34 -3.32 -9.07
C GLU A 126 20.59 -2.47 -10.09
N THR A 127 21.33 -1.66 -10.85
CA THR A 127 20.81 -0.86 -11.98
C THR A 127 20.16 -1.74 -13.05
N ARG A 128 20.81 -2.84 -13.46
CA ARG A 128 20.25 -3.78 -14.45
C ARG A 128 18.95 -4.43 -13.96
N ARG A 129 18.87 -4.80 -12.68
CA ARG A 129 17.66 -5.39 -12.07
C ARG A 129 16.49 -4.38 -12.07
N ALA A 130 16.77 -3.14 -11.69
CA ALA A 130 15.79 -2.05 -11.73
C ALA A 130 15.26 -1.81 -13.16
N SER A 131 16.15 -1.74 -14.15
CA SER A 131 15.77 -1.54 -15.56
C SER A 131 14.90 -2.68 -16.11
N VAL A 132 15.22 -3.94 -15.81
CA VAL A 132 14.42 -5.10 -16.27
C VAL A 132 13.02 -5.08 -15.67
N ALA A 133 12.91 -4.83 -14.36
CA ALA A 133 11.62 -4.73 -13.68
C ALA A 133 10.77 -3.57 -14.23
N LEU A 134 11.40 -2.43 -14.52
CA LEU A 134 10.73 -1.29 -15.12
C LEU A 134 10.24 -1.60 -16.53
N VAL A 135 11.10 -2.10 -17.41
CA VAL A 135 10.72 -2.43 -18.80
C VAL A 135 9.59 -3.46 -18.82
N GLY A 136 9.64 -4.46 -17.91
CA GLY A 136 8.54 -5.40 -17.73
C GLY A 136 7.23 -4.72 -17.33
N THR A 137 7.29 -3.76 -16.40
CA THR A 137 6.12 -2.99 -15.95
C THR A 137 5.55 -2.10 -17.04
N LEU A 138 6.40 -1.41 -17.80
CA LEU A 138 5.98 -0.56 -18.91
C LEU A 138 5.33 -1.37 -20.04
N ARG A 139 5.88 -2.55 -20.37
CA ARG A 139 5.25 -3.46 -21.33
C ARG A 139 3.90 -3.96 -20.83
N ALA A 140 3.80 -4.32 -19.55
CA ALA A 140 2.53 -4.75 -18.95
C ALA A 140 1.48 -3.63 -18.99
N LEU A 141 1.85 -2.39 -18.64
CA LEU A 141 0.97 -1.24 -18.72
C LEU A 141 0.53 -0.95 -20.15
N SER A 142 1.46 -0.95 -21.09
CA SER A 142 1.18 -0.72 -22.51
C SER A 142 0.24 -1.79 -23.10
N ALA A 143 0.52 -3.07 -22.82
CA ALA A 143 -0.30 -4.19 -23.27
C ALA A 143 -1.70 -4.19 -22.64
N GLN A 144 -1.88 -3.52 -21.50
CA GLN A 144 -3.09 -3.54 -20.71
C GLN A 144 -3.83 -2.19 -20.68
N SER A 145 -3.48 -1.26 -21.58
CA SER A 145 -4.06 0.10 -21.65
C SER A 145 -5.59 0.11 -21.73
N GLU A 146 -6.18 -0.83 -22.47
CA GLU A 146 -7.64 -0.96 -22.57
C GLU A 146 -8.27 -1.33 -21.22
N ASN A 147 -7.67 -2.26 -20.48
CA ASN A 147 -8.18 -2.67 -19.17
C ASN A 147 -7.92 -1.61 -18.08
N LEU A 148 -6.92 -0.75 -18.26
CA LEU A 148 -6.77 0.45 -17.43
C LEU A 148 -7.92 1.42 -17.66
N ASN A 149 -8.33 1.63 -18.90
CA ASN A 149 -9.51 2.44 -19.20
C ASN A 149 -10.79 1.82 -18.62
N THR A 150 -10.96 0.50 -18.77
CA THR A 150 -12.08 -0.23 -18.13
C THR A 150 -12.07 -0.08 -16.61
N LEU A 151 -10.90 -0.17 -15.97
CA LEU A 151 -10.75 0.06 -14.54
C LEU A 151 -11.20 1.47 -14.14
N LEU A 152 -10.75 2.50 -14.86
CA LEU A 152 -11.11 3.90 -14.56
C LEU A 152 -12.63 4.12 -14.70
N LEU A 153 -13.24 3.55 -15.74
CA LEU A 153 -14.68 3.58 -15.94
C LEU A 153 -15.44 2.83 -14.84
N SER A 154 -14.93 1.67 -14.41
CA SER A 154 -15.50 0.93 -13.26
C SER A 154 -15.41 1.74 -11.96
N VAL A 155 -14.32 2.48 -11.73
CA VAL A 155 -14.18 3.33 -10.54
C VAL A 155 -15.17 4.50 -10.58
N ASP A 156 -15.33 5.14 -11.74
CA ASP A 156 -16.32 6.20 -11.94
C ASP A 156 -17.76 5.67 -11.72
N ASP A 157 -18.09 4.50 -12.26
CA ASP A 157 -19.38 3.85 -12.06
C ASP A 157 -19.62 3.48 -10.58
N ILE A 158 -18.62 2.96 -9.86
CA ILE A 158 -18.72 2.73 -8.40
C ILE A 158 -18.99 4.04 -7.68
N GLY A 159 -18.25 5.10 -8.01
CA GLY A 159 -18.45 6.43 -7.42
C GLY A 159 -19.87 6.94 -7.65
N GLY A 160 -20.38 6.82 -8.88
CA GLY A 160 -21.75 7.18 -9.23
C GLY A 160 -22.80 6.35 -8.48
N GLN A 161 -22.61 5.03 -8.38
CA GLN A 161 -23.52 4.16 -7.63
C GLN A 161 -23.51 4.46 -6.13
N LEU A 162 -22.34 4.68 -5.53
CA LEU A 162 -22.22 5.04 -4.12
C LEU A 162 -22.90 6.38 -3.83
N ALA A 163 -22.72 7.38 -4.71
CA ALA A 163 -23.39 8.67 -4.59
C ALA A 163 -24.93 8.53 -4.70
N GLN A 164 -25.42 7.73 -5.65
CA GLN A 164 -26.87 7.45 -5.77
C GLN A 164 -27.43 6.67 -4.58
N MET A 165 -26.58 5.97 -3.84
CA MET A 165 -26.94 5.14 -2.70
C MET A 165 -26.63 5.79 -1.35
N GLU A 166 -26.15 7.04 -1.35
CA GLU A 166 -25.72 7.74 -0.14
C GLU A 166 -26.79 7.72 0.95
N ASP A 167 -28.04 8.07 0.61
CA ASP A 167 -29.15 8.08 1.56
C ASP A 167 -29.48 6.68 2.12
N ARG A 168 -29.32 5.64 1.29
CA ARG A 168 -29.57 4.24 1.70
C ARG A 168 -28.44 3.73 2.59
N LEU A 169 -27.20 4.03 2.25
CA LEU A 169 -26.04 3.68 3.07
C LEU A 169 -26.13 4.39 4.42
N ARG A 170 -26.48 5.68 4.42
CA ARG A 170 -26.71 6.48 5.63
C ARG A 170 -27.80 5.88 6.51
N PHE A 171 -28.90 5.40 5.92
CA PHE A 171 -29.94 4.71 6.65
C PHE A 171 -29.45 3.36 7.21
N VAL A 172 -28.81 2.51 6.40
CA VAL A 172 -28.30 1.20 6.83
C VAL A 172 -27.28 1.32 7.97
N PHE A 173 -26.45 2.37 7.95
CA PHE A 173 -25.46 2.66 8.98
C PHE A 173 -25.96 3.57 10.12
N SER A 174 -27.23 3.97 10.13
CA SER A 174 -27.81 4.72 11.25
C SER A 174 -28.17 3.79 12.41
N ASP A 175 -28.38 4.35 13.60
CA ASP A 175 -28.82 3.57 14.77
C ASP A 175 -30.15 2.86 14.50
N GLU A 176 -31.08 3.52 13.79
CA GLU A 176 -32.37 2.93 13.37
C GLU A 176 -32.19 1.80 12.35
N GLY A 177 -31.28 1.95 11.39
CA GLY A 177 -30.96 0.89 10.42
C GLY A 177 -30.24 -0.29 11.03
N SER A 178 -29.36 -0.06 12.01
CA SER A 178 -28.65 -1.12 12.74
C SER A 178 -29.60 -2.01 13.53
N GLN A 179 -30.64 -1.44 14.13
CA GLN A 179 -31.72 -2.20 14.81
C GLN A 179 -32.60 -2.97 13.82
N PHE A 180 -32.76 -2.46 12.59
CA PHE A 180 -33.45 -3.16 11.50
C PHE A 180 -32.63 -4.30 10.87
N LEU A 181 -31.29 -4.21 10.92
CA LEU A 181 -30.38 -5.28 10.51
C LEU A 181 -30.40 -6.45 11.51
N ASP A 182 -30.54 -6.17 12.81
CA ASP A 182 -30.75 -7.19 13.83
C ASP A 182 -32.14 -7.86 13.72
N ALA A 183 -33.11 -7.16 13.14
CA ALA A 183 -34.46 -7.66 12.89
C ALA A 183 -34.63 -8.25 11.49
N VAL A 184 -33.81 -9.26 11.10
CA VAL A 184 -34.04 -10.36 10.10
C VAL A 184 -34.60 -10.00 8.69
N THR A 185 -34.94 -8.74 8.41
CA THR A 185 -35.75 -8.30 7.28
C THR A 185 -34.95 -7.46 6.30
N VAL A 186 -33.63 -7.66 6.22
CA VAL A 186 -32.79 -7.10 5.16
C VAL A 186 -32.10 -8.18 4.30
N PRO A 187 -32.83 -9.03 3.53
CA PRO A 187 -32.17 -9.92 2.56
C PRO A 187 -32.00 -9.26 1.19
N ALA A 188 -33.02 -8.58 0.66
CA ALA A 188 -33.05 -8.24 -0.76
C ALA A 188 -32.21 -7.02 -1.13
N GLN A 189 -32.21 -5.97 -0.31
CA GLN A 189 -31.56 -4.70 -0.65
C GLN A 189 -30.03 -4.75 -0.52
N ILE A 190 -29.51 -5.43 0.51
CA ILE A 190 -28.07 -5.67 0.65
C ILE A 190 -27.58 -6.62 -0.43
N VAL A 191 -28.34 -7.66 -0.76
CA VAL A 191 -28.00 -8.56 -1.87
C VAL A 191 -27.99 -7.82 -3.21
N ASP A 192 -28.95 -6.92 -3.46
CA ASP A 192 -28.98 -6.09 -4.67
C ASP A 192 -27.78 -5.12 -4.73
N LEU A 193 -27.41 -4.51 -3.60
CA LEU A 193 -26.20 -3.68 -3.50
C LEU A 193 -24.93 -4.49 -3.80
N LEU A 194 -24.76 -5.63 -3.15
CA LEU A 194 -23.59 -6.50 -3.34
C LEU A 194 -23.52 -7.04 -4.77
N ALA A 195 -24.67 -7.32 -5.38
CA ALA A 195 -24.78 -7.73 -6.77
C ALA A 195 -24.35 -6.63 -7.75
N ARG A 196 -24.83 -5.40 -7.56
CA ARG A 196 -24.45 -4.23 -8.37
C ARG A 196 -22.95 -3.96 -8.25
N LEU A 197 -22.45 -3.93 -7.01
CA LEU A 197 -21.04 -3.76 -6.72
C LEU A 197 -20.19 -4.85 -7.38
N GLN A 198 -20.60 -6.11 -7.30
CA GLN A 198 -19.94 -7.21 -7.98
C GLN A 198 -19.95 -7.01 -9.51
N GLY A 199 -21.09 -6.64 -10.08
CA GLY A 199 -21.25 -6.37 -11.52
C GLY A 199 -20.30 -5.28 -12.01
N THR A 200 -20.12 -4.21 -11.24
CA THR A 200 -19.21 -3.12 -11.58
C THR A 200 -17.73 -3.49 -11.38
N LEU A 201 -17.42 -4.42 -10.46
CA LEU A 201 -16.06 -4.85 -10.18
C LEU A 201 -15.55 -6.00 -11.07
N ILE A 202 -16.42 -6.80 -11.69
CA ILE A 202 -16.02 -7.87 -12.63
C ILE A 202 -15.17 -7.33 -13.80
N PRO A 203 -15.54 -6.21 -14.46
CA PRO A 203 -14.73 -5.61 -15.53
C PRO A 203 -13.33 -5.15 -15.10
N VAL A 204 -13.06 -5.05 -13.79
CA VAL A 204 -11.73 -4.72 -13.25
C VAL A 204 -10.79 -5.92 -13.21
N LEU A 205 -11.30 -7.16 -13.22
CA LEU A 205 -10.49 -8.37 -13.12
C LEU A 205 -9.34 -8.45 -14.15
N PRO A 206 -9.53 -8.06 -15.42
CA PRO A 206 -8.44 -8.02 -16.39
C PRO A 206 -7.31 -7.05 -16.02
N ALA A 207 -7.51 -6.04 -15.16
CA ALA A 207 -6.45 -5.13 -14.73
C ALA A 207 -5.50 -5.72 -13.67
N ILE A 208 -5.80 -6.91 -13.10
CA ILE A 208 -4.95 -7.56 -12.09
C ILE A 208 -3.47 -7.70 -12.48
N PRO A 209 -3.10 -8.07 -13.72
CA PRO A 209 -1.70 -8.14 -14.14
C PRO A 209 -0.97 -6.78 -14.02
N VAL A 210 -1.67 -5.66 -14.22
CA VAL A 210 -1.10 -4.32 -14.02
C VAL A 210 -0.80 -4.07 -12.54
N PHE A 211 -1.75 -4.37 -11.65
CA PHE A 211 -1.51 -4.25 -10.21
C PHE A 211 -0.35 -5.14 -9.75
N LYS A 212 -0.24 -6.35 -10.29
CA LYS A 212 0.91 -7.25 -10.04
C LYS A 212 2.23 -6.65 -10.52
N ALA A 213 2.25 -6.08 -11.72
CA ALA A 213 3.45 -5.46 -12.27
C ALA A 213 3.89 -4.23 -11.45
N LEU A 214 2.94 -3.38 -11.07
CA LEU A 214 3.20 -2.22 -10.20
C LEU A 214 3.67 -2.64 -8.79
N ALA A 215 3.02 -3.63 -8.18
CA ALA A 215 3.44 -4.17 -6.89
C ALA A 215 4.86 -4.75 -6.97
N ALA A 216 5.18 -5.48 -8.05
CA ALA A 216 6.52 -6.01 -8.27
C ALA A 216 7.56 -4.91 -8.48
N LEU A 217 7.23 -3.80 -9.16
CA LEU A 217 8.12 -2.65 -9.29
C LEU A 217 8.42 -2.03 -7.91
N ILE A 218 7.38 -1.82 -7.09
CA ILE A 218 7.55 -1.27 -5.75
C ILE A 218 8.42 -2.23 -4.91
N GLU A 219 8.11 -3.52 -4.94
CA GLU A 219 8.78 -4.53 -4.12
C GLU A 219 10.24 -4.77 -4.53
N LYS A 220 10.53 -4.76 -5.83
CA LYS A 220 11.85 -5.15 -6.37
C LYS A 220 12.75 -3.97 -6.71
N VAL A 221 12.22 -2.76 -6.80
CA VAL A 221 12.98 -1.58 -7.22
C VAL A 221 12.86 -0.46 -6.20
N VAL A 222 11.63 -0.02 -5.90
CA VAL A 222 11.43 1.14 -5.01
C VAL A 222 11.86 0.80 -3.58
N LYS A 223 11.44 -0.35 -3.05
CA LYS A 223 11.75 -0.73 -1.66
C LYS A 223 13.23 -1.01 -1.41
N PRO A 224 13.97 -1.79 -2.23
CA PRO A 224 15.40 -1.96 -2.01
C PRO A 224 16.16 -0.63 -2.03
N LEU A 225 15.74 0.31 -2.86
CA LEU A 225 16.33 1.65 -2.93
C LEU A 225 16.01 2.50 -1.68
N LEU A 226 14.75 2.47 -1.21
CA LEU A 226 14.33 3.22 -0.02
C LEU A 226 14.75 2.56 1.30
N ILE A 227 14.92 1.24 1.30
CA ILE A 227 15.14 0.39 2.47
C ILE A 227 16.28 -0.60 2.14
N PRO A 228 17.55 -0.18 2.29
CA PRO A 228 18.67 -1.07 2.02
C PRO A 228 18.69 -2.22 3.04
N GLY A 229 18.61 -3.46 2.55
CA GLY A 229 18.42 -4.68 3.36
C GLY A 229 17.07 -5.39 3.19
N TRP A 230 16.18 -4.89 2.34
CA TRP A 230 14.93 -5.57 1.94
C TRP A 230 15.22 -6.91 1.21
N PRO A 231 14.44 -8.00 1.42
CA PRO A 231 13.18 -8.11 2.19
C PRO A 231 13.36 -8.49 3.68
N ASP A 232 14.56 -8.88 4.11
CA ASP A 232 14.82 -9.37 5.49
C ASP A 232 14.84 -8.26 6.55
N TYR A 233 14.34 -7.07 6.21
CA TYR A 233 14.26 -5.91 7.08
C TYR A 233 13.06 -6.03 8.02
N PHE A 234 13.32 -6.36 9.28
CA PHE A 234 12.34 -6.42 10.40
C PHE A 234 11.16 -7.40 10.27
N GLY A 235 11.15 -8.31 9.30
CA GLY A 235 10.06 -9.31 9.16
C GLY A 235 8.67 -8.70 8.95
N GLN A 236 8.57 -7.44 8.53
CA GLN A 236 7.30 -6.77 8.29
C GLN A 236 6.72 -7.14 6.92
N ALA A 237 5.43 -7.44 6.88
CA ALA A 237 4.72 -7.72 5.65
C ALA A 237 4.70 -6.48 4.73
N SER A 238 4.93 -6.71 3.44
CA SER A 238 4.82 -5.68 2.41
C SER A 238 3.38 -5.18 2.25
N ASN A 239 3.10 -3.89 2.48
CA ASN A 239 1.78 -3.29 2.19
C ASN A 239 1.33 -3.50 0.73
N PRO A 240 2.17 -3.31 -0.30
CA PRO A 240 1.82 -3.67 -1.68
C PRO A 240 1.47 -5.15 -1.86
N GLN A 241 2.18 -6.05 -1.17
CA GLN A 241 1.87 -7.47 -1.22
C GLN A 241 0.56 -7.78 -0.49
N ALA A 242 0.29 -7.13 0.64
CA ALA A 242 -0.97 -7.28 1.36
C ALA A 242 -2.15 -6.81 0.51
N MET A 243 -2.01 -5.67 -0.20
CA MET A 243 -3.00 -5.19 -1.16
C MET A 243 -3.20 -6.19 -2.29
N LEU A 244 -2.10 -6.71 -2.87
CA LEU A 244 -2.19 -7.72 -3.91
C LEU A 244 -2.91 -8.98 -3.42
N ASN A 245 -2.60 -9.46 -2.22
CA ASN A 245 -3.25 -10.61 -1.60
C ASN A 245 -4.74 -10.35 -1.36
N ILE A 246 -5.15 -9.15 -0.94
CA ILE A 246 -6.57 -8.80 -0.85
C ILE A 246 -7.23 -8.89 -2.22
N LEU A 247 -6.61 -8.34 -3.27
CA LEU A 247 -7.14 -8.40 -4.62
C LEU A 247 -7.24 -9.85 -5.13
N THR A 248 -6.21 -10.66 -4.95
CA THR A 248 -6.15 -12.01 -5.51
C THR A 248 -6.86 -13.08 -4.67
N ASP A 249 -6.80 -12.97 -3.35
CA ASP A 249 -7.20 -14.04 -2.43
C ASP A 249 -8.54 -13.76 -1.77
N ARG A 250 -9.01 -12.51 -1.78
CA ARG A 250 -10.31 -12.12 -1.22
C ARG A 250 -11.26 -11.62 -2.31
N LEU A 251 -10.85 -10.59 -3.05
CA LEU A 251 -11.72 -9.92 -4.00
C LEU A 251 -12.02 -10.80 -5.22
N VAL A 252 -11.00 -11.38 -5.87
CA VAL A 252 -11.21 -12.28 -7.03
C VAL A 252 -12.12 -13.47 -6.68
N PRO A 253 -11.91 -14.21 -5.56
CA PRO A 253 -12.83 -15.27 -5.15
C PRO A 253 -14.24 -14.77 -4.90
N PHE A 254 -14.42 -13.62 -4.24
CA PHE A 254 -15.73 -13.01 -4.03
C PHE A 254 -16.43 -12.69 -5.37
N LEU A 255 -15.73 -12.09 -6.33
CA LEU A 255 -16.28 -11.75 -7.64
C LEU A 255 -16.62 -12.99 -8.48
N LYS A 256 -15.90 -14.10 -8.29
CA LYS A 256 -16.17 -15.37 -8.98
C LYS A 256 -17.30 -16.18 -8.34
N ALA A 257 -17.40 -16.18 -7.02
CA ALA A 257 -18.39 -16.96 -6.28
C ALA A 257 -19.73 -16.22 -6.10
N GLY A 258 -19.73 -14.90 -6.25
CA GLY A 258 -20.87 -14.04 -5.90
C GLY A 258 -21.02 -13.82 -4.39
N PRO A 259 -21.95 -12.96 -3.96
CA PRO A 259 -22.31 -12.86 -2.56
C PRO A 259 -22.76 -14.25 -2.10
N ALA A 260 -21.93 -14.89 -1.27
CA ALA A 260 -22.17 -16.23 -0.74
C ALA A 260 -23.26 -16.17 0.33
N VAL A 261 -24.48 -15.85 -0.08
CA VAL A 261 -25.67 -15.98 0.76
C VAL A 261 -26.10 -17.43 0.67
N ASN A 262 -26.04 -18.14 1.79
CA ASN A 262 -26.53 -19.51 1.87
C ASN A 262 -28.07 -19.45 1.88
N VAL A 263 -28.66 -19.36 0.68
CA VAL A 263 -30.08 -19.08 0.44
C VAL A 263 -30.99 -20.07 1.18
N ASN A 264 -30.55 -21.34 1.30
CA ASN A 264 -31.28 -22.36 2.06
C ASN A 264 -31.30 -22.07 3.56
N LYS A 265 -30.21 -21.56 4.14
CA LYS A 265 -30.16 -21.20 5.56
C LYS A 265 -31.08 -20.00 5.85
N VAL A 266 -31.03 -18.99 4.99
CA VAL A 266 -31.87 -17.77 5.08
C VAL A 266 -33.36 -18.10 4.90
N ALA A 267 -33.70 -19.09 4.10
CA ALA A 267 -35.09 -19.47 3.86
C ALA A 267 -35.72 -20.30 4.98
N ILE A 268 -34.93 -21.21 5.56
CA ILE A 268 -35.36 -22.07 6.68
C ILE A 268 -35.51 -21.25 7.97
N GLU A 269 -34.62 -20.27 8.22
CA GLU A 269 -34.69 -19.40 9.40
C GLU A 269 -35.84 -18.37 9.33
N ASN A 270 -36.35 -18.04 8.13
CA ASN A 270 -37.26 -16.90 7.92
C ASN A 270 -38.62 -17.25 7.29
N ASP A 271 -38.97 -18.53 7.24
CA ASP A 271 -40.25 -19.05 6.69
C ASP A 271 -40.60 -18.47 5.29
N VAL A 272 -39.57 -18.31 4.45
CA VAL A 272 -39.71 -17.69 3.13
C VAL A 272 -40.50 -18.62 2.20
N SER A 273 -41.54 -18.09 1.54
CA SER A 273 -42.33 -18.90 0.62
C SER A 273 -41.49 -19.46 -0.54
N ASN A 274 -41.81 -20.69 -0.97
CA ASN A 274 -41.10 -21.37 -2.07
C ASN A 274 -41.03 -20.53 -3.36
N LYS A 275 -42.01 -19.66 -3.60
CA LYS A 275 -42.02 -18.74 -4.76
C LYS A 275 -40.96 -17.65 -4.63
N GLN A 276 -40.82 -17.05 -3.45
CA GLN A 276 -39.80 -16.03 -3.19
C GLN A 276 -38.39 -16.63 -3.19
N LEU A 277 -38.25 -17.86 -2.68
CA LEU A 277 -37.02 -18.63 -2.79
C LEU A 277 -36.62 -18.84 -4.26
N ALA A 278 -37.57 -19.29 -5.09
CA ALA A 278 -37.34 -19.50 -6.51
C ALA A 278 -36.92 -18.20 -7.22
N ASP A 279 -37.56 -17.07 -6.92
CA ASP A 279 -37.19 -15.77 -7.50
C ASP A 279 -35.81 -15.26 -7.07
N LEU A 280 -35.37 -15.58 -5.85
CA LEU A 280 -34.01 -15.28 -5.37
C LEU A 280 -32.98 -16.17 -6.06
N MET A 281 -33.25 -17.47 -6.17
CA MET A 281 -32.39 -18.42 -6.87
C MET A 281 -32.28 -18.07 -8.36
N LEU A 282 -33.39 -17.70 -9.01
CA LEU A 282 -33.40 -17.29 -10.42
C LEU A 282 -32.56 -16.02 -10.64
N ARG A 283 -32.66 -15.05 -9.72
CA ARG A 283 -31.81 -13.85 -9.74
C ARG A 283 -30.34 -14.20 -9.58
N GLN A 284 -30.00 -15.10 -8.66
CA GLN A 284 -28.61 -15.54 -8.46
C GLN A 284 -28.05 -16.28 -9.70
N LEU A 285 -28.86 -17.13 -10.32
CA LEU A 285 -28.49 -17.81 -11.58
C LEU A 285 -28.27 -16.81 -12.72
N ARG A 286 -29.10 -15.77 -12.83
CA ARG A 286 -28.90 -14.67 -13.78
C ARG A 286 -27.62 -13.88 -13.51
N MET A 287 -27.31 -13.60 -12.24
CA MET A 287 -26.07 -12.92 -11.86
C MET A 287 -24.81 -13.72 -12.19
N MET A 288 -24.87 -15.05 -12.11
CA MET A 288 -23.79 -15.94 -12.53
C MET A 288 -23.74 -16.17 -14.05
N GLY A 289 -24.66 -15.57 -14.83
CA GLY A 289 -24.77 -15.78 -16.27
C GLY A 289 -25.25 -17.19 -16.66
N LEU A 290 -25.80 -17.96 -15.73
CA LEU A 290 -26.28 -19.34 -15.92
C LEU A 290 -27.74 -19.39 -16.40
N ALA A 291 -28.47 -18.27 -16.34
CA ALA A 291 -29.82 -18.12 -16.85
C ALA A 291 -30.00 -16.75 -17.51
N ARG A 292 -30.80 -16.67 -18.58
CA ARG A 292 -31.26 -15.42 -19.19
C ARG A 292 -32.71 -15.17 -18.77
#